data_AF-A0A0U1TZH0-F1
#
_entry.id   AF-A0A0U1TZH0-F1
#
_cell.length_a   1.000
_cell.length_b   1.000
_cell.length_c   1.000
_cell.angle_alpha   90.00
_cell.angle_beta   90.00
_cell.angle_gamma   90.00
#
_symmetry.space_group_name_H-M   'P 1'
#
loop_
_entity.id
_entity.type
_entity.pdbx_description
1 polymer ?
#
loop_
_entity_poly.entity_id
_entity_poly.type
_entity_poly.pdbx_seq_one_letter_code
_entity_poly.pdbx_strand_id
1 'polypeptide(L)'
;MKYLVYCYLFVFSLSRISGHVYYSYCPTDILERYCALKEREAVPECIKNTENPRSLEIFEACYNSVHESVTLSLDDKLKQVCNLDIHEYELLRKCFQNGMYLERKRGSKAYTLTEECVSKAEVKEKKDCRRRGFQAYIHFGKWY
;
A
#
# COMPACT_ATOMS: atom_id res chain seq x y z
N MET A 1 -46.02 -6.98 -22.84
CA MET A 1 -45.55 -6.56 -21.49
C MET A 1 -44.63 -7.54 -20.77
N LYS A 2 -44.59 -8.85 -21.07
CA LYS A 2 -43.68 -9.80 -20.39
C LYS A 2 -42.19 -9.58 -20.71
N TYR A 3 -41.86 -9.25 -21.96
CA TYR A 3 -40.47 -9.06 -22.42
C TYR A 3 -39.74 -7.85 -21.81
N LEU A 4 -40.48 -6.82 -21.40
CA LEU A 4 -39.91 -5.64 -20.73
C LEU A 4 -39.40 -5.98 -19.32
N VAL A 5 -40.09 -6.87 -18.61
CA VAL A 5 -39.69 -7.32 -17.26
C VAL A 5 -38.38 -8.12 -17.34
N TYR A 6 -38.24 -8.99 -18.35
CA TYR A 6 -37.00 -9.74 -18.56
C TYR A 6 -35.81 -8.85 -18.95
N CYS A 7 -36.04 -7.81 -19.78
CA CYS A 7 -34.98 -6.84 -20.08
C CYS A 7 -34.54 -6.05 -18.83
N TYR A 8 -35.50 -5.65 -17.99
CA TYR A 8 -35.19 -4.90 -16.77
C TYR A 8 -34.39 -5.73 -15.75
N LEU A 9 -34.75 -7.00 -15.58
CA LEU A 9 -34.01 -7.94 -14.72
C LEU A 9 -32.60 -8.23 -15.25
N PHE A 10 -32.43 -8.32 -16.58
CA PHE A 10 -31.14 -8.52 -17.20
C PHE A 10 -30.21 -7.32 -17.00
N VAL A 11 -30.71 -6.09 -17.20
CA VAL A 11 -29.94 -4.86 -16.94
C VAL A 11 -29.59 -4.70 -15.46
N PHE A 12 -30.51 -5.07 -14.55
CA PHE A 12 -30.22 -5.08 -13.10
C PHE A 12 -29.17 -6.12 -12.70
N SER A 13 -29.12 -7.26 -13.37
CA SER A 13 -28.07 -8.27 -13.14
C SER A 13 -26.71 -7.79 -13.65
N LEU A 14 -26.67 -7.11 -14.80
CA LEU A 14 -25.45 -6.54 -15.38
C LEU A 14 -24.89 -5.37 -14.56
N SER A 15 -25.75 -4.50 -14.02
CA SER A 15 -25.30 -3.39 -13.15
C SER A 15 -24.72 -3.87 -11.82
N ARG A 16 -25.15 -5.03 -11.31
CA ARG A 16 -24.53 -5.68 -10.15
C ARG A 16 -23.17 -6.34 -10.45
N ILE A 17 -22.91 -6.66 -11.72
CA ILE A 17 -21.64 -7.29 -12.15
C ILE A 17 -20.57 -6.22 -12.51
N SER A 18 -20.99 -4.99 -12.82
CA SER A 18 -20.10 -3.92 -13.28
C SER A 18 -19.39 -3.10 -12.17
N GLY A 19 -19.54 -3.45 -10.89
CA GLY A 19 -19.09 -2.60 -9.77
C GLY A 19 -17.71 -2.92 -9.18
N HIS A 20 -17.01 -3.96 -9.66
CA HIS A 20 -15.71 -4.32 -9.10
C HIS A 20 -14.68 -4.46 -10.22
N VAL A 21 -13.92 -3.40 -10.44
CA VAL A 21 -12.64 -3.50 -11.15
C VAL A 21 -11.70 -4.30 -10.24
N TYR A 22 -11.74 -5.63 -10.37
CA TYR A 22 -10.80 -6.53 -9.73
C TYR A 22 -9.43 -6.37 -10.40
N TYR A 23 -8.59 -5.48 -9.87
CA TYR A 23 -7.16 -5.59 -10.12
C TYR A 23 -6.64 -6.85 -9.42
N SER A 24 -6.45 -7.90 -10.21
CA SER A 24 -5.85 -9.20 -9.85
C SER A 24 -4.35 -9.09 -9.49
N TYR A 25 -3.81 -7.89 -9.27
CA TYR A 25 -2.37 -7.69 -9.10
C TYR A 25 -2.03 -7.52 -7.63
N CYS A 26 -1.14 -8.40 -7.14
CA CYS A 26 -0.48 -8.18 -5.86
C CYS A 26 0.28 -6.84 -5.94
N PRO A 27 0.03 -5.88 -5.02
CA PRO A 27 0.80 -4.65 -5.01
C PRO A 27 2.27 -5.02 -4.83
N THR A 28 3.11 -4.55 -5.75
CA THR A 28 4.56 -4.82 -5.71
C THR A 28 5.29 -3.75 -4.92
N ASP A 29 4.69 -2.57 -4.78
CA ASP A 29 5.29 -1.45 -4.07
C ASP A 29 5.19 -1.62 -2.55
N ILE A 30 6.27 -1.28 -1.85
CA ILE A 30 6.37 -1.43 -0.39
C ILE A 30 5.31 -0.58 0.32
N LEU A 31 5.05 0.64 -0.17
CA LEU A 31 4.16 1.59 0.49
C LEU A 31 2.69 1.25 0.25
N GLU A 32 2.34 0.76 -0.95
CA GLU A 32 1.02 0.20 -1.24
C GLU A 32 0.72 -1.00 -0.33
N ARG A 33 1.66 -1.93 -0.23
CA ARG A 33 1.54 -3.10 0.66
C ARG A 33 1.40 -2.69 2.11
N TYR A 34 2.21 -1.75 2.57
CA TYR A 34 2.11 -1.17 3.92
C TYR A 34 0.70 -0.61 4.18
N CYS A 35 0.16 0.20 3.27
CA CYS A 35 -1.15 0.80 3.44
C CYS A 35 -2.31 -0.20 3.38
N ALA A 36 -2.12 -1.35 2.74
CA ALA A 36 -3.08 -2.44 2.71
C ALA A 36 -3.14 -3.25 4.04
N LEU A 37 -2.16 -3.12 4.93
CA LEU A 37 -2.15 -3.78 6.25
C LEU A 37 -3.20 -3.17 7.20
N LYS A 38 -3.74 -4.02 8.08
CA LYS A 38 -4.58 -3.60 9.22
C LYS A 38 -3.69 -3.17 10.39
N GLU A 39 -2.68 -3.95 10.72
CA GLU A 39 -1.71 -3.73 11.79
C GLU A 39 -0.43 -3.09 11.24
N ARG A 40 -0.56 -1.86 10.75
CA ARG A 40 0.54 -1.13 10.08
C ARG A 40 1.73 -0.88 11.01
N GLU A 41 1.49 -0.69 12.30
CA GLU A 41 2.50 -0.32 13.30
C GLU A 41 3.57 -1.40 13.51
N ALA A 42 3.25 -2.67 13.20
CA ALA A 42 4.19 -3.78 13.29
C ALA A 42 5.37 -3.67 12.30
N VAL A 43 5.20 -2.97 11.18
CA VAL A 43 6.25 -2.80 10.16
C VAL A 43 7.36 -1.86 10.63
N PRO A 44 7.09 -0.59 11.02
CA PRO A 44 8.13 0.30 11.52
C PRO A 44 8.78 -0.23 12.80
N GLU A 45 8.04 -0.93 13.67
CA GLU A 45 8.63 -1.61 14.83
C GLU A 45 9.62 -2.70 14.40
N CYS A 46 9.24 -3.54 13.44
CA CYS A 46 10.15 -4.53 12.86
C CYS A 46 11.40 -3.89 12.26
N ILE A 47 11.27 -2.78 11.53
CA ILE A 47 12.42 -2.07 10.93
C ILE A 47 13.35 -1.53 12.02
N LYS A 48 12.79 -0.86 13.04
CA LYS A 48 13.56 -0.32 14.19
C LYS A 48 14.37 -1.45 14.88
N ASN A 49 13.79 -2.65 15.00
CA ASN A 49 14.45 -3.81 15.60
C ASN A 49 15.57 -4.43 14.74
N THR A 50 15.68 -4.08 13.46
CA THR A 50 16.77 -4.55 12.58
C THR A 50 18.03 -3.67 12.63
N GLU A 51 18.04 -2.62 13.48
CA GLU A 51 19.11 -1.63 13.58
C GLU A 51 19.47 -0.92 12.26
N ASN A 52 18.55 -0.95 11.28
CA ASN A 52 18.70 -0.28 10.00
C ASN A 52 17.48 0.62 9.72
N PRO A 53 17.41 1.81 10.36
CA PRO A 53 16.28 2.72 10.20
C PRO A 53 16.28 3.46 8.85
N ARG A 54 17.19 3.12 7.94
CA ARG A 54 17.45 3.90 6.71
C ARG A 54 16.21 4.06 5.83
N SER A 55 15.34 3.06 5.78
CA SER A 55 14.08 3.18 5.06
C SER A 55 13.12 4.17 5.72
N LEU A 56 13.09 4.26 7.04
CA LEU A 56 12.29 5.26 7.76
C LEU A 56 12.81 6.68 7.53
N GLU A 57 14.13 6.87 7.47
CA GLU A 57 14.73 8.16 7.13
C GLU A 57 14.35 8.62 5.70
N ILE A 58 14.39 7.71 4.74
CA ILE A 58 14.03 7.99 3.35
C ILE A 58 12.54 8.31 3.25
N PHE A 59 11.71 7.53 3.94
CA PHE A 59 10.29 7.81 4.05
C PHE A 59 10.04 9.21 4.59
N GLU A 60 10.69 9.58 5.70
CA GLU A 60 10.55 10.89 6.32
C GLU A 60 10.99 12.03 5.41
N ALA A 61 12.14 11.88 4.74
CA ALA A 61 12.63 12.87 3.78
C ALA A 61 11.66 13.05 2.61
N CYS A 62 11.13 11.95 2.06
CA CYS A 62 10.13 11.99 1.00
C CYS A 62 8.82 12.61 1.45
N TYR A 63 8.35 12.28 2.66
CA TYR A 63 7.14 12.86 3.23
C TYR A 63 7.28 14.38 3.38
N ASN A 64 8.37 14.85 3.99
CA ASN A 64 8.65 16.27 4.18
C ASN A 64 8.86 17.05 2.86
N SER A 65 9.22 16.36 1.78
CA SER A 65 9.41 16.99 0.46
C SER A 65 8.10 17.16 -0.32
N VAL A 66 7.09 16.34 -0.01
CA VAL A 66 5.80 16.34 -0.70
C VAL A 66 4.76 17.12 0.09
N HIS A 67 4.78 16.96 1.41
CA HIS A 67 3.78 17.53 2.30
C HIS A 67 4.48 18.52 3.25
N GLU A 68 4.05 19.78 3.24
CA GLU A 68 4.68 20.90 3.98
C GLU A 68 4.55 20.81 5.52
N SER A 69 4.15 19.65 6.06
CA SER A 69 3.98 19.40 7.50
C SER A 69 5.27 18.87 8.15
N VAL A 70 6.35 19.64 8.05
CA VAL A 70 7.70 19.28 8.55
C VAL A 70 7.71 18.98 10.07
N THR A 71 6.74 19.50 10.81
CA THR A 71 6.64 19.41 12.28
C THR A 71 6.08 18.09 12.81
N LEU A 72 5.53 17.22 11.95
CA LEU A 72 4.97 15.94 12.39
C LEU A 72 6.05 14.96 12.84
N SER A 73 5.75 14.14 13.84
CA SER A 73 6.61 13.02 14.22
C SER A 73 6.60 11.94 13.13
N LEU A 74 7.66 11.13 13.03
CA LEU A 74 7.72 10.01 12.09
C LEU A 74 6.51 9.07 12.23
N ASP A 75 6.10 8.77 13.47
CA ASP A 75 4.97 7.86 13.71
C ASP A 75 3.64 8.49 13.24
N ASP A 76 3.47 9.81 13.36
CA ASP A 76 2.31 10.52 12.80
C ASP A 76 2.32 10.53 11.27
N LYS A 77 3.48 10.75 10.65
CA LYS A 77 3.65 10.68 9.18
C LYS A 77 3.26 9.30 8.65
N LEU A 78 3.68 8.23 9.33
CA LEU A 78 3.34 6.84 8.99
C LEU A 78 1.84 6.54 9.15
N LYS A 79 1.17 7.14 10.14
CA LYS A 79 -0.29 7.04 10.28
C LYS A 79 -1.05 7.78 9.17
N GLN A 80 -0.51 8.92 8.75
CA GLN A 80 -1.16 9.79 7.77
C GLN A 80 -0.93 9.38 6.32
N VAL A 81 0.22 8.76 5.98
CA VAL A 81 0.59 8.49 4.57
C VAL A 81 -0.49 7.75 3.78
N CYS A 82 -1.22 6.82 4.40
CA CYS A 82 -2.26 6.06 3.74
C CYS A 82 -3.60 6.79 3.58
N ASN A 83 -3.69 8.03 4.06
CA ASN A 83 -4.85 8.90 3.99
C ASN A 83 -4.55 10.22 3.27
N LEU A 84 -3.38 10.35 2.65
CA LEU A 84 -3.03 11.51 1.82
C LEU A 84 -3.93 11.58 0.58
N ASP A 85 -4.02 12.77 -0.01
CA ASP A 85 -4.63 12.91 -1.34
C ASP A 85 -3.87 12.04 -2.36
N ILE A 86 -4.57 11.56 -3.39
CA ILE A 86 -4.02 10.65 -4.39
C ILE A 86 -2.77 11.24 -5.07
N HIS A 87 -2.74 12.55 -5.30
CA HIS A 87 -1.58 13.19 -5.92
C HIS A 87 -0.37 13.20 -4.99
N GLU A 88 -0.55 13.61 -3.74
CA GLU A 88 0.51 13.61 -2.72
C GLU A 88 1.01 12.19 -2.44
N TYR A 89 0.09 11.23 -2.30
CA TYR A 89 0.41 9.82 -2.10
C TYR A 89 1.29 9.29 -3.24
N GLU A 90 0.91 9.57 -4.50
CA GLU A 90 1.67 9.11 -5.66
C GLU A 90 3.06 9.74 -5.76
N LEU A 91 3.20 11.03 -5.44
CA LEU A 91 4.50 11.70 -5.40
C LEU A 91 5.40 11.08 -4.31
N LEU A 92 4.86 10.88 -3.12
CA LEU A 92 5.58 10.29 -2.00
C LEU A 92 5.97 8.85 -2.32
N ARG A 93 5.04 8.04 -2.84
CA ARG A 93 5.27 6.66 -3.27
C ARG A 93 6.45 6.57 -4.23
N LYS A 94 6.45 7.38 -5.30
CA LYS A 94 7.53 7.41 -6.28
C LYS A 94 8.85 7.87 -5.68
N CYS A 95 8.84 8.89 -4.82
CA CYS A 95 10.04 9.34 -4.11
C CYS A 95 10.63 8.19 -3.27
N PHE A 96 9.80 7.55 -2.46
CA PHE A 96 10.21 6.48 -1.57
C PHE A 96 10.74 5.28 -2.36
N GLN A 97 10.02 4.84 -3.38
CA GLN A 97 10.41 3.73 -4.23
C GLN A 97 11.76 3.97 -4.92
N ASN A 98 11.98 5.19 -5.43
CA ASN A 98 13.26 5.58 -6.03
C ASN A 98 14.40 5.66 -5.02
N GLY A 99 14.15 6.23 -3.82
CA GLY A 99 15.13 6.28 -2.74
C GLY A 99 15.57 4.89 -2.31
N MET A 100 14.61 3.98 -2.12
CA MET A 100 14.87 2.59 -1.77
C MET A 100 15.62 1.82 -2.88
N TYR A 101 15.32 2.10 -4.15
CA TYR A 101 16.05 1.55 -5.29
C TYR A 101 17.51 2.02 -5.34
N LEU A 102 17.77 3.31 -5.08
CA LEU A 102 19.12 3.88 -5.04
C LEU A 102 19.94 3.29 -3.89
N GLU A 103 19.36 3.14 -2.70
CA GLU A 103 20.00 2.47 -1.57
C GLU A 103 20.38 1.02 -1.90
N ARG A 104 19.47 0.28 -2.55
CA ARG A 104 19.76 -1.09 -3.01
C ARG A 104 20.94 -1.11 -3.98
N LYS A 105 21.02 -0.18 -4.93
CA LYS A 105 22.16 -0.04 -5.84
C LYS A 105 23.47 0.27 -5.11
N ARG A 106 23.41 0.95 -3.97
CA ARG A 106 24.56 1.26 -3.11
C ARG A 106 24.96 0.10 -2.19
N GLY A 107 24.28 -1.04 -2.26
CA GLY A 107 24.55 -2.21 -1.41
C GLY A 107 23.91 -2.14 -0.01
N SER A 108 23.06 -1.15 0.25
CA SER A 108 22.31 -1.05 1.51
C SER A 108 21.26 -2.17 1.62
N LYS A 109 21.11 -2.72 2.83
CA LYS A 109 20.09 -3.75 3.13
C LYS A 109 18.71 -3.17 3.41
N ALA A 110 18.55 -1.84 3.41
CA ALA A 110 17.30 -1.17 3.76
C ALA A 110 16.10 -1.71 2.96
N TYR A 111 16.26 -1.91 1.64
CA TYR A 111 15.21 -2.48 0.79
C TYR A 111 14.79 -3.87 1.25
N THR A 112 15.74 -4.79 1.36
CA THR A 112 15.46 -6.19 1.72
C THR A 112 14.86 -6.31 3.12
N LEU A 113 15.39 -5.58 4.10
CA LEU A 113 14.86 -5.60 5.47
C LEU A 113 13.44 -5.04 5.54
N THR A 114 13.17 -3.96 4.82
CA THR A 114 11.82 -3.37 4.75
C THR A 114 10.83 -4.33 4.09
N GLU A 115 11.24 -4.95 2.98
CA GLU A 115 10.47 -6.00 2.30
C GLU A 115 10.17 -7.18 3.23
N GLU A 116 11.14 -7.65 4.00
CA GLU A 116 10.97 -8.73 4.97
C GLU A 116 9.99 -8.34 6.08
N CYS A 117 10.09 -7.13 6.62
CA CYS A 117 9.19 -6.64 7.67
C CYS A 117 7.74 -6.52 7.18
N VAL A 118 7.53 -5.95 5.99
CA VAL A 118 6.20 -5.91 5.37
C VAL A 118 5.67 -7.33 5.12
N SER A 119 6.50 -8.21 4.56
CA SER A 119 6.09 -9.59 4.27
C SER A 119 5.72 -10.36 5.54
N LYS A 120 6.44 -10.17 6.66
CA LYS A 120 6.09 -10.76 7.96
C LYS A 120 4.72 -10.30 8.43
N ALA A 121 4.41 -9.02 8.31
CA ALA A 121 3.09 -8.48 8.67
C ALA A 121 1.99 -9.03 7.75
N GLU A 122 2.22 -9.10 6.44
CA GLU A 122 1.27 -9.68 5.48
C GLU A 122 0.97 -11.16 5.79
N VAL A 123 1.99 -11.95 6.12
CA VAL A 123 1.82 -13.35 6.51
C VAL A 123 0.97 -13.46 7.78
N LYS A 124 1.24 -12.64 8.79
CA LYS A 124 0.47 -12.59 10.05
C LYS A 124 -1.01 -12.27 9.78
N GLU A 125 -1.27 -11.32 8.87
CA GLU A 125 -2.63 -10.94 8.46
C GLU A 125 -3.28 -11.88 7.43
N LYS A 126 -2.59 -12.95 7.01
CA LYS A 126 -3.02 -13.87 5.94
C LYS A 126 -3.24 -13.19 4.58
N LYS A 127 -2.52 -12.09 4.32
CA LYS A 127 -2.53 -11.28 3.09
C LYS A 127 -1.31 -11.50 2.19
N ASP A 128 -0.42 -12.43 2.55
CA ASP A 128 0.74 -12.77 1.71
C ASP A 128 0.29 -13.24 0.31
N CYS A 129 0.53 -12.37 -0.67
CA CYS A 129 0.16 -12.56 -2.07
C CYS A 129 1.32 -13.17 -2.88
N ARG A 130 2.56 -13.16 -2.35
CA ARG A 130 3.74 -13.77 -3.01
C ARG A 130 3.75 -15.30 -2.88
N ARG A 131 3.18 -15.86 -1.80
CA ARG A 131 3.08 -17.33 -1.61
C ARG A 131 1.73 -17.94 -1.98
N ARG A 132 0.66 -17.14 -2.03
CA ARG A 132 -0.69 -17.59 -2.38
C ARG A 132 -1.07 -16.96 -3.70
N GLY A 133 -0.86 -17.67 -4.80
CA GLY A 133 -1.13 -17.19 -6.15
C GLY A 133 -2.43 -16.37 -6.25
N PHE A 134 -2.31 -15.15 -6.78
CA PHE A 134 -3.36 -14.30 -7.35
C PHE A 134 -4.63 -13.96 -6.53
N GLN A 135 -4.84 -14.46 -5.31
CA GLN A 135 -6.20 -14.45 -4.70
C GLN A 135 -6.39 -13.70 -3.37
N ALA A 136 -5.47 -12.85 -2.92
CA ALA A 136 -5.59 -12.28 -1.58
C ALA A 136 -5.36 -10.78 -1.45
N TYR A 137 -6.07 -9.94 -2.22
CA TYR A 137 -6.34 -8.56 -1.78
C TYR A 137 -7.76 -8.10 -2.14
N ILE A 138 -8.48 -7.64 -1.10
CA ILE A 138 -9.67 -6.81 -1.19
C ILE A 138 -9.18 -5.35 -1.09
N HIS A 139 -9.57 -4.55 -2.07
CA HIS A 139 -9.26 -3.12 -2.17
C HIS A 139 -9.61 -2.35 -0.89
N PHE A 140 -8.72 -1.43 -0.49
CA PHE A 140 -9.08 -0.29 0.35
C PHE A 140 -9.22 0.94 -0.55
N GLY A 141 -10.34 1.63 -0.37
CA GLY A 141 -10.67 2.88 -1.04
C GLY A 141 -12.02 2.79 -1.74
N LYS A 142 -13.11 3.07 -1.00
CA LYS A 142 -14.32 3.56 -1.65
C LYS A 142 -13.98 4.92 -2.25
N TRP A 143 -13.88 4.98 -3.58
CA TRP A 143 -14.01 6.22 -4.32
C TRP A 143 -15.47 6.28 -4.76
N TYR A 144 -16.27 7.04 -3.99
CA TYR A 144 -17.69 7.37 -4.18
C TYR A 144 -18.61 6.25 -4.71
#